data_AF-A0A7X3VTQ7-F1
#
_entry.id   AF-A0A7X3VTQ7-F1
#
_cell.length_a   1.000
_cell.length_b   1.000
_cell.length_c   1.000
_cell.angle_alpha   90.00
_cell.angle_beta   90.00
_cell.angle_gamma   90.00
#
_symmetry.space_group_name_H-M   'P 1'
#
loop_
_entity.id
_entity.type
_entity.pdbx_description
1 polymer ?
#
loop_
_entity_poly.entity_id
_entity_poly.type
_entity_poly.pdbx_seq_one_letter_code
_entity_poly.pdbx_strand_id
1 'polypeptide(L)'
;MERQPSSTDCYENEAEAENFLLHSLVRTAGSLATHCERVDGNEKTSVKEVEEVVRNLLLTAFSLAQNAGVDLDKIYEEKIKQVEESRPDSRLLGASPAILNAPKFFESPMTWRDMQINQVQHNRLFQEHIFGRAKYDQLCLYALQLMSLLGSMERYRHGGLAGLNRYAGDLAVLGLNLSILQNMELPDRPASEDPFQP
;
A
#
# COMPACT_ATOMS: atom_id res chain seq x y z
N MET A 1 11.04 36.46 28.64
CA MET A 1 10.44 36.83 27.34
C MET A 1 10.71 35.67 26.41
N GLU A 2 9.84 34.67 26.45
CA GLU A 2 9.98 33.43 25.67
C GLU A 2 9.67 33.75 24.20
N ARG A 3 10.64 33.50 23.32
CA ARG A 3 10.42 33.59 21.88
C ARG A 3 9.47 32.47 21.49
N GLN A 4 8.26 32.81 21.07
CA GLN A 4 7.43 31.88 20.31
C GLN A 4 8.19 31.53 19.01
N PRO A 5 8.34 30.24 18.67
CA PRO A 5 8.97 29.83 17.42
C PRO A 5 8.15 30.38 16.25
N SER A 6 8.85 30.95 15.26
CA SER A 6 8.20 31.52 14.08
C SER A 6 7.61 30.40 13.25
N SER A 7 6.41 30.60 12.68
CA SER A 7 5.71 29.63 11.83
C SER A 7 6.47 29.25 10.55
N THR A 8 7.66 29.81 10.31
CA THR A 8 8.51 29.55 9.15
C THR A 8 9.35 28.29 9.32
N ASP A 9 9.67 27.88 10.56
CA ASP A 9 10.50 26.69 10.85
C ASP A 9 9.73 25.36 10.66
N CYS A 10 8.40 25.41 10.51
CA CYS A 10 7.58 24.23 10.25
C CYS A 10 7.58 23.80 8.77
N TYR A 11 7.81 24.73 7.84
CA TYR A 11 7.68 24.46 6.40
C TYR A 11 8.92 23.81 5.77
N GLU A 12 10.13 24.03 6.31
CA GLU A 12 11.34 23.37 5.81
C GLU A 12 11.29 21.85 6.05
N ASN A 13 10.65 21.43 7.14
CA ASN A 13 10.57 20.03 7.53
C ASN A 13 9.59 19.20 6.67
N GLU A 14 8.50 19.82 6.20
CA GLU A 14 7.48 19.11 5.39
C GLU A 14 7.97 18.80 3.97
N ALA A 15 8.63 19.78 3.32
CA ALA A 15 9.17 19.59 1.98
C ALA A 15 10.34 18.59 1.97
N GLU A 16 11.17 18.59 3.01
CA GLU A 16 12.23 17.59 3.20
C GLU A 16 11.64 16.19 3.43
N ALA A 17 10.62 16.06 4.28
CA ALA A 17 9.94 14.79 4.54
C ALA A 17 9.26 14.23 3.28
N GLU A 18 8.61 15.09 2.50
CA GLU A 18 8.01 14.73 1.21
C GLU A 18 9.05 14.21 0.21
N ASN A 19 10.15 14.96 0.01
CA ASN A 19 11.20 14.55 -0.90
C ASN A 19 11.84 13.24 -0.43
N PHE A 20 12.08 13.09 0.88
CA PHE A 20 12.61 11.85 1.45
C PHE A 20 11.69 10.66 1.16
N LEU A 21 10.37 10.82 1.36
CA LEU A 21 9.38 9.76 1.12
C LEU A 21 9.33 9.35 -0.35
N LEU A 22 9.27 10.32 -1.27
CA LEU A 22 9.25 10.05 -2.71
C LEU A 22 10.56 9.39 -3.17
N HIS A 23 11.71 9.86 -2.70
CA HIS A 23 12.99 9.22 -2.99
C HIS A 23 13.06 7.78 -2.47
N SER A 24 12.53 7.53 -1.27
CA SER A 24 12.44 6.17 -0.70
C SER A 24 11.56 5.25 -1.55
N LEU A 25 10.40 5.73 -2.00
CA LEU A 25 9.50 4.96 -2.86
C LEU A 25 10.11 4.73 -4.25
N VAL A 26 10.81 5.71 -4.83
CA VAL A 26 11.54 5.55 -6.10
C VAL A 26 12.60 4.46 -5.98
N ARG A 27 13.36 4.44 -4.88
CA ARG A 27 14.32 3.36 -4.61
C ARG A 27 13.63 2.00 -4.45
N THR A 28 12.52 1.97 -3.74
CA THR A 28 11.71 0.75 -3.53
C THR A 28 11.20 0.19 -4.86
N ALA A 29 10.71 1.06 -5.75
CA ALA A 29 10.25 0.67 -7.07
C ALA A 29 11.39 0.21 -7.98
N GLY A 30 12.52 0.92 -7.96
CA GLY A 30 13.74 0.53 -8.67
C GLY A 30 14.21 -0.86 -8.23
N SER A 31 14.29 -1.12 -6.93
CA SER A 31 14.67 -2.45 -6.40
C SER A 31 13.72 -3.55 -6.87
N LEU A 32 12.41 -3.31 -6.87
CA LEU A 32 11.43 -4.29 -7.35
C LEU A 32 11.55 -4.54 -8.86
N ALA A 33 11.74 -3.50 -9.66
CA ALA A 33 11.95 -3.60 -11.10
C ALA A 33 13.23 -4.39 -11.42
N THR A 34 14.35 -4.05 -10.79
CA THR A 34 15.63 -4.77 -10.92
C THR A 34 15.51 -6.23 -10.48
N HIS A 35 14.68 -6.54 -9.47
CA HIS A 35 14.40 -7.92 -9.10
C HIS A 35 13.67 -8.65 -10.23
N CYS A 36 12.65 -8.03 -10.84
CA CYS A 36 11.90 -8.63 -11.95
C CYS A 36 12.80 -8.87 -13.18
N GLU A 37 13.65 -7.91 -13.54
CA GLU A 37 14.62 -8.04 -14.63
C GLU A 37 15.60 -9.20 -14.39
N ARG A 38 16.13 -9.33 -13.17
CA ARG A 38 17.03 -10.43 -12.81
C ARG A 38 16.35 -11.79 -12.88
N VAL A 39 15.10 -11.90 -12.43
CA VAL A 39 14.34 -13.15 -12.55
C VAL A 39 14.12 -13.51 -14.03
N ASP A 40 13.80 -12.54 -14.90
CA ASP A 40 13.66 -12.75 -16.34
C ASP A 40 14.97 -13.22 -16.99
N GLY A 41 16.09 -12.62 -16.57
CA GLY A 41 17.45 -12.98 -16.99
C GLY A 41 17.97 -14.30 -16.42
N ASN A 42 17.17 -15.03 -15.63
CA ASN A 42 17.59 -16.22 -14.88
C ASN A 42 18.79 -15.98 -13.95
N GLU A 43 18.94 -14.76 -13.46
CA GLU A 43 19.95 -14.40 -12.47
C GLU A 43 19.52 -14.83 -11.05
N LYS A 44 20.50 -14.98 -10.16
CA LYS A 44 20.23 -15.33 -8.77
C LYS A 44 19.56 -14.14 -8.05
N THR A 45 18.35 -14.35 -7.55
CA THR A 45 17.62 -13.39 -6.72
C THR A 45 17.35 -13.93 -5.32
N SER A 46 16.87 -13.06 -4.43
CA SER A 46 16.54 -13.41 -3.04
C SER A 46 15.14 -12.94 -2.70
N VAL A 47 14.36 -13.79 -2.03
CA VAL A 47 13.02 -13.46 -1.51
C VAL A 47 13.07 -12.23 -0.59
N LYS A 48 14.16 -12.08 0.18
CA LYS A 48 14.37 -10.95 1.09
C LYS A 48 14.31 -9.58 0.41
N GLU A 49 14.68 -9.51 -0.87
CA GLU A 49 14.61 -8.24 -1.62
C GLU A 49 13.16 -7.79 -1.82
N VAL A 50 12.24 -8.73 -2.06
CA VAL A 50 10.80 -8.42 -2.18
C VAL A 50 10.19 -8.19 -0.79
N GLU A 51 10.65 -8.88 0.25
CA GLU A 51 10.21 -8.63 1.63
C GLU A 51 10.55 -7.21 2.10
N GLU A 52 11.73 -6.69 1.73
CA GLU A 52 12.11 -5.31 2.02
C GLU A 52 11.22 -4.30 1.28
N VAL A 53 10.85 -4.59 0.03
CA VAL A 53 9.88 -3.78 -0.72
C VAL A 53 8.53 -3.77 -0.01
N VAL A 54 8.02 -4.93 0.42
CA VAL A 54 6.77 -5.03 1.20
C VAL A 54 6.85 -4.16 2.46
N ARG A 55 7.94 -4.27 3.22
CA ARG A 55 8.15 -3.50 4.44
C ARG A 55 8.09 -2.00 4.18
N ASN A 56 8.83 -1.54 3.17
CA ASN A 56 8.89 -0.12 2.82
C ASN A 56 7.52 0.42 2.39
N LEU A 57 6.75 -0.33 1.61
CA LEU A 57 5.41 0.09 1.19
C LEU A 57 4.44 0.21 2.36
N LEU A 58 4.39 -0.81 3.23
CA LEU A 58 3.47 -0.81 4.38
C LEU A 58 3.85 0.25 5.43
N LEU A 59 5.15 0.45 5.69
CA LEU A 59 5.63 1.54 6.56
C LEU A 59 5.30 2.91 5.97
N THR A 60 5.48 3.09 4.67
CA THR A 60 5.16 4.36 4.01
C THR A 60 3.65 4.64 4.06
N ALA A 61 2.82 3.64 3.81
CA ALA A 61 1.36 3.75 3.95
C ALA A 61 0.96 4.15 5.38
N PHE A 62 1.55 3.48 6.38
CA PHE A 62 1.35 3.80 7.80
C PHE A 62 1.76 5.24 8.13
N SER A 63 2.97 5.67 7.73
CA SER A 63 3.44 7.04 7.97
C SER A 63 2.55 8.09 7.31
N LEU A 64 2.06 7.85 6.09
CA LEU A 64 1.13 8.77 5.41
C LEU A 64 -0.22 8.87 6.15
N ALA A 65 -0.75 7.75 6.62
CA ALA A 65 -1.98 7.74 7.42
C ALA A 65 -1.82 8.50 8.75
N GLN A 66 -0.70 8.26 9.45
CA GLN A 66 -0.35 8.98 10.69
C GLN A 66 -0.23 10.49 10.46
N ASN A 67 0.46 10.90 9.39
CA ASN A 67 0.58 12.33 9.02
C ASN A 67 -0.77 12.95 8.66
N ALA A 68 -1.70 12.17 8.11
CA ALA A 68 -3.06 12.62 7.82
C ALA A 68 -3.94 12.72 9.08
N GLY A 69 -3.53 12.13 10.21
CA GLY A 69 -4.36 11.98 11.40
C GLY A 69 -5.56 11.05 11.17
N VAL A 70 -5.42 10.06 10.28
CA VAL A 70 -6.49 9.13 9.91
C VAL A 70 -6.02 7.70 10.13
N ASP A 71 -6.92 6.83 10.59
CA ASP A 71 -6.61 5.42 10.79
C ASP A 71 -6.42 4.70 9.45
N LEU A 72 -5.32 3.95 9.31
CA LEU A 72 -4.98 3.27 8.06
C LEU A 72 -6.02 2.21 7.67
N ASP A 73 -6.63 1.54 8.65
CA ASP A 73 -7.67 0.53 8.42
C ASP A 73 -8.92 1.12 7.73
N LYS A 74 -9.30 2.35 8.09
CA LYS A 74 -10.37 3.11 7.42
C LYS A 74 -9.99 3.52 6.00
N ILE A 75 -8.75 3.99 5.80
CA ILE A 75 -8.26 4.35 4.46
C ILE A 75 -8.24 3.09 3.56
N TYR A 76 -7.83 1.96 4.11
CA TYR A 76 -7.84 0.68 3.42
C TYR A 76 -9.27 0.24 3.05
N GLU A 77 -10.20 0.28 4.00
CA GLU A 77 -11.60 -0.08 3.74
C GLU A 77 -12.21 0.79 2.63
N GLU A 78 -12.01 2.11 2.69
CA GLU A 78 -12.45 3.05 1.67
C GLU A 78 -11.82 2.73 0.31
N LYS A 79 -10.53 2.38 0.28
CA LYS A 79 -9.85 1.99 -0.94
C LYS A 79 -10.44 0.72 -1.56
N ILE A 80 -10.78 -0.28 -0.75
CA ILE A 80 -11.41 -1.52 -1.23
C ILE A 80 -12.78 -1.21 -1.82
N LYS A 81 -13.62 -0.43 -1.13
CA LYS A 81 -14.92 0.02 -1.64
C LYS A 81 -14.81 0.71 -2.99
N GLN A 82 -13.86 1.64 -3.14
CA GLN A 82 -13.61 2.33 -4.42
C GLN A 82 -13.25 1.37 -5.55
N VAL A 83 -12.43 0.34 -5.27
CA VAL A 83 -12.07 -0.68 -6.27
C VAL A 83 -13.29 -1.49 -6.68
N GLU A 84 -14.14 -1.89 -5.74
CA GLU A 84 -15.38 -2.62 -6.00
C GLU A 84 -16.38 -1.80 -6.82
N GLU A 85 -16.56 -0.52 -6.46
CA GLU A 85 -17.48 0.41 -7.13
C GLU A 85 -17.02 0.76 -8.56
N SER A 86 -15.72 0.76 -8.81
CA SER A 86 -15.16 1.06 -10.13
C SER A 86 -15.44 -0.01 -11.19
N ARG A 87 -15.93 -1.19 -10.79
CA ARG A 87 -16.16 -2.33 -11.68
C ARG A 87 -17.54 -2.31 -12.31
N PRO A 88 -17.65 -2.36 -13.66
CA PRO A 88 -18.95 -2.40 -14.33
C PRO A 88 -19.84 -3.56 -13.86
N ASP A 89 -19.22 -4.71 -13.59
CA ASP A 89 -19.92 -5.96 -13.26
C ASP A 89 -20.37 -6.05 -11.79
N SER A 90 -19.90 -5.16 -10.90
CA SER A 90 -20.34 -5.15 -9.50
C SER A 90 -21.85 -4.95 -9.39
N ARG A 91 -22.41 -4.14 -10.30
CA ARG A 91 -23.87 -3.92 -10.42
C ARG A 91 -24.63 -5.12 -10.99
N LEU A 92 -23.99 -5.94 -11.83
CA LEU A 92 -24.62 -7.07 -12.51
C LEU A 92 -24.68 -8.34 -11.65
N LEU A 93 -23.76 -8.50 -10.69
CA LEU A 93 -23.74 -9.62 -9.75
C LEU A 93 -24.76 -9.46 -8.60
N GLY A 94 -25.56 -8.39 -8.56
CA GLY A 94 -26.36 -8.04 -7.38
C GLY A 94 -25.48 -7.73 -6.15
N ALA A 95 -24.17 -7.56 -6.36
CA ALA A 95 -23.17 -7.32 -5.34
C ALA A 95 -23.01 -5.80 -5.14
N SER A 96 -23.93 -5.21 -4.38
CA SER A 96 -23.66 -3.93 -3.71
C SER A 96 -22.91 -4.24 -2.38
N PRO A 97 -22.00 -3.42 -1.86
CA PRO A 97 -20.56 -3.72 -1.92
C PRO A 97 -20.03 -4.49 -0.70
N ALA A 98 -20.82 -4.64 0.36
CA ALA A 98 -20.44 -5.38 1.59
C ALA A 98 -20.72 -6.90 1.53
N ILE A 99 -21.13 -7.42 0.36
CA ILE A 99 -22.05 -8.56 0.28
C ILE A 99 -21.42 -9.72 -0.47
N LEU A 100 -20.83 -10.65 0.29
CA LEU A 100 -21.23 -12.05 0.30
C LEU A 100 -20.95 -12.62 1.71
N ASN A 101 -21.60 -12.06 2.74
CA ASN A 101 -21.75 -12.66 4.08
C ASN A 101 -20.47 -13.06 4.86
N ALA A 102 -19.46 -12.18 5.01
CA ALA A 102 -18.64 -12.28 6.23
C ALA A 102 -18.90 -11.04 7.10
N PRO A 103 -19.64 -11.19 8.20
CA PRO A 103 -19.90 -10.10 9.16
C PRO A 103 -18.64 -9.43 9.73
N LYS A 104 -17.43 -9.93 9.41
CA LYS A 104 -16.15 -9.56 10.02
C LYS A 104 -15.12 -8.91 9.10
N PHE A 105 -15.43 -8.67 7.82
CA PHE A 105 -14.42 -8.21 6.85
C PHE A 105 -13.82 -6.83 7.15
N PHE A 106 -14.51 -5.98 7.91
CA PHE A 106 -14.01 -4.64 8.26
C PHE A 106 -14.37 -4.27 9.70
N GLU A 107 -14.35 -5.25 10.62
CA GLU A 107 -14.47 -4.94 12.06
C GLU A 107 -13.22 -4.16 12.50
N SER A 108 -13.34 -2.84 12.58
CA SER A 108 -12.30 -1.96 13.13
C SER A 108 -12.34 -2.02 14.67
N PRO A 109 -11.18 -2.04 15.36
CA PRO A 109 -9.83 -1.95 14.80
C PRO A 109 -9.34 -3.27 14.17
N MET A 110 -8.81 -3.20 12.95
CA MET A 110 -8.18 -4.35 12.28
C MET A 110 -6.71 -4.48 12.68
N THR A 111 -6.22 -5.72 12.73
CA THR A 111 -4.77 -5.98 12.73
C THR A 111 -4.20 -6.01 11.32
N TRP A 112 -2.87 -5.90 11.18
CA TRP A 112 -2.19 -6.10 9.89
C TRP A 112 -2.45 -7.49 9.31
N ARG A 113 -2.55 -8.51 10.16
CA ARG A 113 -2.92 -9.87 9.76
C ARG A 113 -4.36 -9.94 9.24
N ASP A 114 -5.31 -9.28 9.90
CA ASP A 114 -6.70 -9.20 9.42
C ASP A 114 -6.77 -8.52 8.05
N MET A 115 -6.10 -7.38 7.87
CA MET A 115 -6.03 -6.70 6.57
C MET A 115 -5.45 -7.60 5.47
N GLN A 116 -4.43 -8.41 5.78
CA GLN A 116 -3.88 -9.37 4.83
C GLN A 116 -4.88 -10.47 4.47
N ILE A 117 -5.56 -11.06 5.45
CA ILE A 117 -6.57 -12.09 5.23
C ILE A 117 -7.71 -11.52 4.37
N ASN A 118 -8.16 -10.31 4.68
CA ASN A 118 -9.20 -9.62 3.93
C ASN A 118 -8.78 -9.37 2.49
N GLN A 119 -7.53 -8.93 2.28
CA GLN A 119 -6.97 -8.74 0.94
C GLN A 119 -6.91 -10.04 0.13
N VAL A 120 -6.56 -11.18 0.75
CA VAL A 120 -6.58 -12.48 0.06
C VAL A 120 -7.98 -12.81 -0.46
N GLN A 121 -9.01 -12.62 0.37
CA GLN A 121 -10.39 -12.93 -0.02
C GLN A 121 -10.88 -11.97 -1.10
N HIS A 122 -10.60 -10.67 -0.95
CA HIS A 122 -10.93 -9.67 -1.95
C HIS A 122 -10.24 -9.98 -3.30
N ASN A 123 -8.96 -10.35 -3.30
CA ASN A 123 -8.24 -10.71 -4.53
C ASN A 123 -8.83 -11.94 -5.23
N ARG A 124 -9.35 -12.92 -4.48
CA ARG A 124 -10.01 -14.10 -5.08
C ARG A 124 -11.31 -13.73 -5.79
N LEU A 125 -12.10 -12.86 -5.17
CA LEU A 125 -13.43 -12.49 -5.68
C LEU A 125 -13.34 -11.47 -6.81
N PHE A 126 -12.48 -10.47 -6.65
CA PHE A 126 -12.39 -9.36 -7.58
C PHE A 126 -11.19 -9.52 -8.51
N GLN A 127 -10.03 -9.95 -8.03
CA GLN A 127 -8.83 -10.01 -8.87
C GLN A 127 -8.54 -11.41 -9.44
N GLU A 128 -9.57 -12.18 -9.82
CA GLU A 128 -9.41 -13.55 -10.32
C GLU A 128 -8.38 -13.66 -11.47
N HIS A 129 -8.44 -12.72 -12.41
CA HIS A 129 -7.50 -12.63 -13.54
C HIS A 129 -6.04 -12.34 -13.15
N ILE A 130 -5.78 -11.92 -11.92
CA ILE A 130 -4.44 -11.71 -11.35
C ILE A 130 -4.08 -12.94 -10.50
N PHE A 131 -4.99 -13.41 -9.65
CA PHE A 131 -4.76 -14.52 -8.72
C PHE A 131 -4.41 -15.83 -9.44
N GLY A 132 -4.94 -16.07 -10.64
CA GLY A 132 -4.62 -17.25 -11.45
C GLY A 132 -3.30 -17.20 -12.23
N ARG A 133 -2.55 -16.10 -12.18
CA ARG A 133 -1.31 -15.93 -12.97
C ARG A 133 -0.10 -16.56 -12.30
N ALA A 134 0.96 -16.80 -13.08
CA ALA A 134 2.25 -17.17 -12.52
C ALA A 134 2.77 -16.09 -11.56
N LYS A 135 3.49 -16.49 -10.50
CA LYS A 135 3.98 -15.53 -9.48
C LYS A 135 4.85 -14.43 -10.08
N TYR A 136 5.66 -14.78 -11.09
CA TYR A 136 6.49 -13.81 -11.80
C TYR A 136 5.64 -12.74 -12.52
N ASP A 137 4.61 -13.15 -13.26
CA ASP A 137 3.70 -12.21 -13.94
C ASP A 137 2.99 -11.27 -12.94
N GLN A 138 2.58 -11.81 -11.79
CA GLN A 138 1.99 -11.00 -10.71
C GLN A 138 3.01 -9.99 -10.16
N LEU A 139 4.26 -10.41 -9.94
CA LEU A 139 5.33 -9.53 -9.46
C LEU A 139 5.59 -8.38 -10.44
N CYS A 140 5.72 -8.69 -11.74
CA CYS A 140 5.89 -7.69 -12.79
C CYS A 140 4.71 -6.73 -12.86
N LEU A 141 3.47 -7.24 -12.71
CA LEU A 141 2.28 -6.40 -12.65
C LEU A 141 2.33 -5.44 -11.46
N TYR A 142 2.70 -5.92 -10.27
CA TYR A 142 2.83 -5.08 -9.07
C TYR A 142 3.96 -4.06 -9.20
N ALA A 143 5.07 -4.39 -9.87
CA ALA A 143 6.12 -3.43 -10.19
C ALA A 143 5.62 -2.31 -11.10
N LEU A 144 4.85 -2.63 -12.14
CA LEU A 144 4.22 -1.64 -13.03
C LEU A 144 3.21 -0.76 -12.27
N GLN A 145 2.41 -1.35 -11.38
CA GLN A 145 1.47 -0.60 -10.55
C GLN A 145 2.19 0.38 -9.62
N LEU A 146 3.31 -0.02 -9.00
CA LEU A 146 4.11 0.85 -8.15
C LEU A 146 4.68 2.03 -8.95
N MET A 147 5.21 1.79 -10.15
CA MET A 147 5.73 2.85 -11.03
C MET A 147 4.64 3.83 -11.46
N SER A 148 3.43 3.33 -11.76
CA SER A 148 2.28 4.17 -12.11
C SER A 148 1.79 5.02 -10.92
N LEU A 149 1.81 4.43 -9.72
CA LEU A 149 1.48 5.12 -8.47
C LEU A 149 2.50 6.22 -8.19
N LEU A 150 3.79 5.94 -8.30
CA LEU A 150 4.87 6.92 -8.17
C LEU A 150 4.72 8.09 -9.14
N GLY A 151 4.47 7.82 -10.42
CA GLY A 151 4.22 8.87 -11.40
C GLY A 151 2.99 9.73 -11.05
N SER A 152 2.00 9.13 -10.38
CA SER A 152 0.85 9.87 -9.85
C SER A 152 1.21 10.66 -8.60
N MET A 153 2.02 10.14 -7.69
CA MET A 153 2.48 10.86 -6.50
C MET A 153 3.32 12.09 -6.87
N GLU A 154 4.26 11.94 -7.81
CA GLU A 154 5.12 13.05 -8.27
C GLU A 154 4.30 14.21 -8.85
N ARG A 155 3.24 13.91 -9.61
CA ARG A 155 2.34 14.95 -10.17
C ARG A 155 1.63 15.78 -9.11
N TYR A 156 1.50 15.26 -7.89
CA TYR A 156 0.79 15.93 -6.79
C TYR A 156 1.72 16.35 -5.66
N ARG A 157 3.03 16.28 -5.88
CA ARG A 157 4.06 16.76 -4.95
C ARG A 157 3.88 18.23 -4.57
N HIS A 158 3.38 19.06 -5.49
CA HIS A 158 3.09 20.47 -5.19
C HIS A 158 1.94 20.69 -4.20
N GLY A 159 1.18 19.64 -3.87
CA GLY A 159 0.18 19.65 -2.79
C GLY A 159 0.76 19.31 -1.41
N GLY A 160 2.08 19.14 -1.30
CA GLY A 160 2.76 18.74 -0.08
C GLY A 160 2.37 17.34 0.41
N LEU A 161 2.69 17.05 1.68
CA LEU A 161 2.34 15.78 2.33
C LEU A 161 0.83 15.49 2.27
N ALA A 162 -0.04 16.50 2.36
CA ALA A 162 -1.48 16.33 2.21
C ALA A 162 -1.86 15.73 0.84
N GLY A 163 -1.17 16.14 -0.23
CA GLY A 163 -1.32 15.56 -1.57
C GLY A 163 -0.87 14.10 -1.66
N LEU A 164 0.14 13.71 -0.87
CA LEU A 164 0.66 12.34 -0.82
C LEU A 164 -0.19 11.42 0.06
N ASN A 165 -0.78 11.93 1.13
CA ASN A 165 -1.54 11.15 2.12
C ASN A 165 -2.68 10.34 1.51
N ARG A 166 -3.31 10.84 0.45
CA ARG A 166 -4.39 10.12 -0.26
C ARG A 166 -3.96 8.80 -0.90
N TYR A 167 -2.66 8.59 -1.10
CA TYR A 167 -2.11 7.36 -1.67
C TYR A 167 -1.77 6.30 -0.61
N ALA A 168 -1.99 6.58 0.68
CA ALA A 168 -1.76 5.62 1.76
C ALA A 168 -2.53 4.31 1.50
N GLY A 169 -3.78 4.37 1.05
CA GLY A 169 -4.59 3.20 0.72
C GLY A 169 -4.03 2.40 -0.45
N ASP A 170 -3.58 3.07 -1.51
CA ASP A 170 -2.95 2.41 -2.67
C ASP A 170 -1.66 1.67 -2.28
N LEU A 171 -0.80 2.32 -1.48
CA LEU A 171 0.44 1.74 -0.98
C LEU A 171 0.17 0.55 -0.05
N ALA A 172 -0.83 0.66 0.84
CA ALA A 172 -1.23 -0.43 1.73
C ALA A 172 -1.71 -1.65 0.92
N VAL A 173 -2.64 -1.46 -0.02
CA VAL A 173 -3.15 -2.55 -0.88
C VAL A 173 -2.02 -3.23 -1.65
N LEU A 174 -1.10 -2.44 -2.23
CA LEU A 174 0.02 -2.98 -2.99
C LEU A 174 1.01 -3.76 -2.09
N GLY A 175 1.33 -3.22 -0.91
CA GLY A 175 2.16 -3.91 0.07
C GLY A 175 1.54 -5.22 0.57
N LEU A 176 0.22 -5.23 0.81
CA LEU A 176 -0.53 -6.44 1.18
C LEU A 176 -0.52 -7.48 0.05
N ASN A 177 -0.72 -7.05 -1.20
CA ASN A 177 -0.66 -7.96 -2.35
C ASN A 177 0.72 -8.60 -2.52
N LEU A 178 1.79 -7.83 -2.36
CA LEU A 178 3.15 -8.34 -2.43
C LEU A 178 3.47 -9.27 -1.24
N SER A 179 2.97 -8.97 -0.03
CA SER A 179 3.16 -9.85 1.13
C SER A 179 2.47 -11.20 0.91
N ILE A 180 1.26 -11.21 0.34
CA ILE A 180 0.52 -12.42 -0.05
C ILE A 180 1.31 -13.20 -1.11
N LEU A 181 1.79 -12.54 -2.16
CA LEU A 181 2.55 -13.18 -3.24
C LEU A 181 3.81 -13.90 -2.72
N GLN A 182 4.50 -13.29 -1.75
CA GLN A 182 5.69 -13.82 -1.10
C GLN A 182 5.41 -14.77 0.07
N ASN A 183 4.15 -15.06 0.39
CA ASN A 183 3.75 -15.83 1.56
C ASN A 183 4.33 -15.28 2.88
N MET A 184 4.52 -13.96 2.99
CA MET A 184 4.93 -13.32 4.23
C MET A 184 3.75 -13.31 5.21
N GLU A 185 3.99 -13.60 6.47
CA GLU A 185 2.98 -13.47 7.52
C GLU A 185 3.12 -12.10 8.20
N LEU A 186 2.06 -11.29 8.15
CA LEU A 186 1.99 -10.02 8.87
C LEU A 186 1.54 -10.25 10.32
N PRO A 187 1.92 -9.37 11.27
CA PRO A 187 1.63 -9.59 12.69
C PRO A 187 0.16 -9.34 13.06
N ASP A 188 -0.28 -9.97 14.15
CA ASP A 188 -1.55 -9.68 14.84
C ASP A 188 -1.46 -8.39 15.68
N ARG A 189 -0.92 -7.32 15.09
CA ARG A 189 -0.79 -5.99 15.70
C ARG A 189 -1.80 -5.04 15.06
N PRO A 190 -2.42 -4.11 15.82
CA PRO A 190 -3.32 -3.11 15.26
C PRO A 190 -2.71 -2.36 14.07
N ALA A 191 -3.50 -2.11 13.03
CA ALA A 191 -3.08 -1.33 11.85
C ALA A 191 -2.78 0.14 12.18
N SER A 192 -3.20 0.60 13.37
CA SER A 192 -2.84 1.90 13.94
C SER A 192 -1.42 1.94 14.53
N GLU A 193 -0.69 0.82 14.51
CA GLU A 193 0.69 0.71 14.99
C GLU A 193 1.63 0.23 13.86
N ASP A 194 2.92 0.49 14.02
CA ASP A 194 3.97 0.05 13.08
C ASP A 194 3.99 -1.50 12.99
N PRO A 195 3.85 -2.10 11.79
CA PRO A 195 3.82 -3.56 11.60
C PRO A 195 5.16 -4.27 11.87
N PHE A 196 6.27 -3.56 11.99
CA PHE A 196 7.61 -4.14 12.04
C PHE A 196 8.43 -3.69 13.25
N GLN A 197 7.86 -2.88 14.14
CA GLN A 197 8.48 -2.57 15.43
C GLN A 197 8.65 -3.87 16.25
N PRO A 198 9.83 -4.13 16.84
CA PRO A 198 10.10 -5.35 17.61
C PRO A 198 9.22 -5.48 18.86
#